data_AF-A0A671X7Y1-F1
#
_entry.id   AF-A0A671X7Y1-F1
#
_cell.length_a   1.000
_cell.length_b   1.000
_cell.length_c   1.000
_cell.angle_alpha   90.00
_cell.angle_beta   90.00
_cell.angle_gamma   90.00
#
_symmetry.space_group_name_H-M   'P 1'
#
loop_
_entity.id
_entity.type
_entity.pdbx_description
1 polymer ?
#
loop_
_entity_poly.entity_id
_entity_poly.type
_entity_poly.pdbx_seq_one_letter_code
_entity_poly.pdbx_strand_id
1 'polypeptide(L)'
;MEDGTKQRQIRQMRITCKKCLGPMLLIGLTLLTLFYAWSPGTSSVVDVRPRQGNQLQKLLDETNQGIISGHHNDIAYHIKEDVASRLALNTCVCLADKDTLHLPFSNLLFSRAWAHNVSQAFLESHPDPEAAKSRRAQEYNSFQRRSYSPADELIIAEASSPLQYPTQGVKVRPLKTIIIPGLGLKEETRSNHVVYLTATLGTFDVAATVDRVDVKGEGAKHMTLSSPVLSALNRQLQFVTYTNTVFHPKTADTVRFATEAHQSFFSIKIGHATIPKLYNSGTQKEYNISALVTIATKTFLRYDKLKDLIDSIRQYYPTVTIVIADDNKQPQPVTGPHIEHYIMPFGKGWFAGRNLAVSQVTTKYVLWADDDFIFTANTKLERMVDILERTTLDLVGGAVREVTGYTATYRHTISVEEGGEQGDCLHIRNGYHHVIEGFPNCVVADAVINFFMGRTNKVLQVGFDPRLSRRGHLEFFIDGLGSLHIGSCSDIIVSHASKIQVPWSKTESQKAYEKFRYSLSSAETNISDEIFYFKNRFKCMTSH
;
A
#
# COMPACT_ATOMS: atom_id res chain seq x y z
N MET A 1 -53.80 -47.90 61.46
CA MET A 1 -53.22 -47.65 62.79
C MET A 1 -51.84 -47.06 62.58
N GLU A 2 -51.61 -45.91 63.21
CA GLU A 2 -50.37 -45.45 63.86
C GLU A 2 -49.15 -46.39 63.78
N ASP A 3 -47.90 -45.96 63.77
CA ASP A 3 -47.18 -44.68 63.81
C ASP A 3 -45.70 -45.09 63.57
N GLY A 4 -44.80 -44.12 63.40
CA GLY A 4 -43.37 -44.27 63.08
C GLY A 4 -42.56 -45.17 64.03
N THR A 5 -41.23 -45.30 63.89
CA THR A 5 -40.27 -44.26 63.56
C THR A 5 -38.86 -44.88 63.43
N LYS A 6 -38.01 -44.23 62.62
CA LYS A 6 -36.54 -44.02 62.80
C LYS A 6 -35.51 -45.19 62.85
N GLN A 7 -34.77 -45.25 61.73
CA GLN A 7 -33.32 -44.97 61.57
C GLN A 7 -32.20 -45.96 61.98
N ARG A 8 -31.30 -46.16 60.99
CA ARG A 8 -29.86 -46.57 61.00
C ARG A 8 -29.59 -48.09 61.20
N GLN A 9 -28.67 -48.77 60.49
CA GLN A 9 -27.45 -48.42 59.76
C GLN A 9 -27.00 -49.60 58.85
N ILE A 10 -26.45 -49.28 57.66
CA ILE A 10 -25.30 -49.93 56.96
C ILE A 10 -25.36 -51.43 56.57
N ARG A 11 -25.57 -51.72 55.28
CA ARG A 11 -24.62 -52.47 54.42
C ARG A 11 -25.04 -52.52 52.94
N GLN A 12 -24.02 -52.32 52.08
CA GLN A 12 -23.90 -52.73 50.68
C GLN A 12 -24.65 -51.93 49.58
N MET A 13 -24.12 -50.75 49.27
CA MET A 13 -24.17 -50.18 47.92
C MET A 13 -23.21 -50.94 47.00
N ARG A 14 -23.74 -51.85 46.18
CA ARG A 14 -23.10 -52.35 44.95
C ARG A 14 -24.15 -52.28 43.84
N ILE A 15 -24.35 -51.09 43.27
CA ILE A 15 -25.25 -50.91 42.12
C ILE A 15 -24.56 -50.00 41.09
N THR A 16 -23.96 -50.66 40.10
CA THR A 16 -23.85 -50.27 38.68
C THR A 16 -23.62 -48.79 38.33
N CYS A 17 -22.40 -48.31 38.58
CA CYS A 17 -21.85 -47.12 37.91
C CYS A 17 -21.26 -47.48 36.53
N LYS A 18 -22.07 -47.99 35.59
CA LYS A 18 -21.58 -48.41 34.25
C LYS A 18 -22.36 -47.89 33.04
N LYS A 19 -23.43 -47.09 33.22
CA LYS A 19 -24.22 -46.57 32.07
C LYS A 19 -24.14 -45.05 31.83
N CYS A 20 -23.50 -44.27 32.71
CA CYS A 20 -23.34 -42.82 32.52
C CYS A 20 -21.94 -42.38 32.06
N LEU A 21 -20.93 -43.26 32.11
CA LEU A 21 -19.57 -42.91 31.67
C LEU A 21 -19.46 -42.79 30.14
N GLY A 22 -20.14 -43.65 29.38
CA GLY A 22 -20.13 -43.63 27.92
C GLY A 22 -20.59 -42.30 27.30
N PRO A 23 -21.80 -41.78 27.63
CA PRO A 23 -22.28 -40.53 27.08
C PRO A 23 -21.52 -39.30 27.62
N MET A 24 -21.02 -39.31 28.86
CA MET A 24 -20.18 -38.23 29.37
C MET A 24 -18.80 -38.18 28.70
N LEU A 25 -18.19 -39.35 28.41
CA LEU A 25 -16.97 -39.40 27.61
C LEU A 25 -17.22 -38.96 26.17
N LEU A 26 -18.36 -39.34 25.57
CA LEU A 26 -18.70 -38.91 24.21
C LEU A 26 -18.91 -37.38 24.13
N ILE A 27 -19.60 -36.79 25.11
CA ILE A 27 -19.79 -35.33 25.22
C ILE A 27 -18.46 -34.62 25.53
N GLY A 28 -17.63 -35.21 26.39
CA GLY A 28 -16.29 -34.70 26.68
C GLY A 28 -15.38 -34.75 25.46
N LEU A 29 -15.42 -35.82 24.67
CA LEU A 29 -14.67 -35.98 23.42
C LEU A 29 -15.21 -35.08 22.32
N THR A 30 -16.53 -34.89 22.19
CA THR A 30 -17.09 -33.95 21.22
C THR A 30 -16.84 -32.50 21.62
N LEU A 31 -16.86 -32.17 22.91
CA LEU A 31 -16.44 -30.86 23.40
C LEU A 31 -14.94 -30.66 23.23
N LEU A 32 -14.10 -31.67 23.42
CA LEU A 32 -12.66 -31.60 23.16
C LEU A 32 -12.35 -31.50 21.66
N THR A 33 -13.06 -32.20 20.79
CA THR A 33 -12.89 -32.06 19.34
C THR A 33 -13.48 -30.76 18.83
N LEU A 34 -14.56 -30.25 19.41
CA LEU A 34 -15.02 -28.87 19.20
C LEU A 34 -13.98 -27.87 19.71
N PHE A 35 -13.36 -28.08 20.87
CA PHE A 35 -12.30 -27.21 21.41
C PHE A 35 -11.01 -27.29 20.58
N TYR A 36 -10.67 -28.46 20.02
CA TYR A 36 -9.51 -28.65 19.16
C TYR A 36 -9.77 -28.15 17.73
N ALA A 37 -11.00 -28.28 17.22
CA ALA A 37 -11.42 -27.70 15.95
C ALA A 37 -11.70 -26.18 16.05
N TRP A 38 -11.99 -25.69 17.26
CA TRP A 38 -12.03 -24.27 17.65
C TRP A 38 -10.75 -23.81 18.35
N SER A 39 -9.64 -24.58 18.30
CA SER A 39 -8.35 -23.94 18.51
C SER A 39 -8.27 -22.96 17.34
N PRO A 40 -8.26 -21.63 17.57
CA PRO A 40 -7.87 -20.74 16.50
C PRO A 40 -6.46 -21.21 16.17
N GLY A 41 -6.27 -21.81 14.99
CA GLY A 41 -4.94 -22.27 14.56
C GLY A 41 -3.98 -21.16 14.92
N THR A 42 -3.00 -21.46 15.78
CA THR A 42 -2.17 -20.47 16.48
C THR A 42 -1.82 -19.37 15.52
N SER A 43 -2.51 -18.22 15.64
CA SER A 43 -2.35 -17.17 14.65
C SER A 43 -0.91 -16.75 14.73
N SER A 44 -0.18 -16.94 13.63
CA SER A 44 1.22 -16.56 13.58
C SER A 44 1.32 -15.07 13.91
N VAL A 45 2.28 -14.69 14.75
CA VAL A 45 2.60 -13.29 14.99
C VAL A 45 3.60 -12.90 13.91
N VAL A 46 3.26 -11.90 13.10
CA VAL A 46 4.08 -11.50 11.95
C VAL A 46 4.52 -10.06 12.10
N ASP A 47 5.81 -9.82 11.84
CA ASP A 47 6.37 -8.50 11.74
C ASP A 47 5.96 -7.83 10.42
N VAL A 48 5.11 -6.82 10.52
CA VAL A 48 4.74 -5.94 9.40
C VAL A 48 5.37 -4.56 9.54
N ARG A 49 6.46 -4.43 10.32
CA ARG A 49 7.23 -3.19 10.37
C ARG A 49 7.91 -2.92 9.01
N PRO A 50 8.02 -1.65 8.60
CA PRO A 50 8.77 -1.27 7.42
C PRO A 50 10.23 -1.73 7.53
N ARG A 51 10.68 -2.65 6.66
CA ARG A 51 12.04 -3.21 6.72
C ARG A 51 13.08 -2.10 6.47
N GLN A 52 14.16 -2.11 7.24
CA GLN A 52 15.31 -1.25 6.99
C GLN A 52 16.12 -1.80 5.81
N GLY A 53 15.83 -1.34 4.60
CA GLY A 53 16.69 -1.59 3.43
C GLY A 53 18.14 -1.12 3.65
N ASN A 54 18.36 -0.14 4.55
CA ASN A 54 19.66 0.52 4.71
C ASN A 54 20.84 -0.36 5.12
N GLN A 55 20.68 -1.45 5.89
CA GLN A 55 21.85 -2.25 6.29
C GLN A 55 22.29 -3.20 5.18
N LEU A 56 21.34 -3.94 4.58
CA LEU A 56 21.63 -4.85 3.48
C LEU A 56 22.01 -4.10 2.21
N GLN A 57 21.32 -2.99 1.92
CA GLN A 57 21.63 -2.13 0.78
C GLN A 57 22.97 -1.41 0.96
N LYS A 58 23.36 -1.00 2.17
CA LYS A 58 24.70 -0.42 2.41
C LYS A 58 25.80 -1.48 2.30
N LEU A 59 25.59 -2.68 2.84
CA LEU A 59 26.51 -3.82 2.66
C LEU A 59 26.64 -4.23 1.18
N LEU A 60 25.53 -4.25 0.44
CA LEU A 60 25.52 -4.55 -0.99
C LEU A 60 26.06 -3.41 -1.84
N ASP A 61 25.82 -2.14 -1.50
CA ASP A 61 26.40 -0.98 -2.18
C ASP A 61 27.92 -0.90 -1.92
N GLU A 62 28.39 -1.24 -0.72
CA GLU A 62 29.82 -1.41 -0.40
C GLU A 62 30.42 -2.59 -1.18
N THR A 63 29.69 -3.71 -1.31
CA THR A 63 30.10 -4.88 -2.12
C THR A 63 30.08 -4.55 -3.62
N ASN A 64 29.10 -3.80 -4.11
CA ASN A 64 28.93 -3.39 -5.50
C ASN A 64 29.95 -2.31 -5.91
N GLN A 65 30.27 -1.37 -5.01
CA GLN A 65 31.42 -0.49 -5.19
C GLN A 65 32.71 -1.29 -5.22
N GLY A 66 32.84 -2.35 -4.39
CA GLY A 66 33.92 -3.33 -4.47
C GLY A 66 33.99 -4.13 -5.78
N ILE A 67 32.86 -4.41 -6.44
CA ILE A 67 32.79 -5.09 -7.75
C ILE A 67 33.13 -4.12 -8.89
N ILE A 68 32.70 -2.86 -8.81
CA ILE A 68 33.06 -1.79 -9.77
C ILE A 68 34.54 -1.40 -9.63
N SER A 69 35.11 -1.51 -8.43
CA SER A 69 36.51 -1.19 -8.12
C SER A 69 37.44 -2.41 -7.99
N GLY A 70 36.93 -3.61 -8.23
CA GLY A 70 37.64 -4.87 -7.97
C GLY A 70 38.45 -5.39 -9.16
N HIS A 71 39.72 -5.71 -8.89
CA HIS A 71 40.66 -6.53 -9.70
C HIS A 71 41.18 -5.99 -11.04
N HIS A 72 40.67 -4.87 -11.57
CA HIS A 72 41.09 -4.34 -12.87
C HIS A 72 41.47 -2.84 -12.87
N ASN A 73 41.75 -2.25 -11.69
CA ASN A 73 42.12 -0.83 -11.58
C ASN A 73 43.42 -0.46 -12.31
N ASP A 74 44.25 -1.46 -12.64
CA ASP A 74 45.52 -1.28 -13.35
C ASP A 74 45.37 -1.31 -14.89
N ILE A 75 44.16 -1.56 -15.42
CA ILE A 75 43.90 -1.59 -16.87
C ILE A 75 43.42 -0.20 -17.32
N ALA A 76 44.22 0.43 -18.20
CA ALA A 76 43.91 1.72 -18.79
C ALA A 76 42.65 1.67 -19.67
N TYR A 77 41.91 2.78 -19.70
CA TYR A 77 40.71 2.95 -20.51
C TYR A 77 40.60 4.41 -20.99
N HIS A 78 39.88 4.62 -22.09
CA HIS A 78 39.63 5.92 -22.66
C HIS A 78 38.14 6.26 -22.58
N ILE A 79 37.79 7.36 -21.91
CA ILE A 79 36.40 7.77 -21.74
C ILE A 79 35.82 8.22 -23.09
N LYS A 80 34.61 7.74 -23.38
CA LYS A 80 33.81 8.14 -24.53
C LYS A 80 32.82 9.22 -24.09
N GLU A 81 33.26 10.48 -24.16
CA GLU A 81 32.55 11.63 -23.59
C GLU A 81 31.11 11.80 -24.09
N ASP A 82 30.83 11.48 -25.36
CA ASP A 82 29.49 11.57 -25.95
C ASP A 82 28.49 10.56 -25.36
N VAL A 83 28.97 9.46 -24.78
CA VAL A 83 28.16 8.45 -24.07
C VAL A 83 28.16 8.73 -22.58
N ALA A 84 29.34 9.02 -22.00
CA ALA A 84 29.49 9.32 -20.58
C ALA A 84 28.65 10.52 -20.15
N SER A 85 28.54 11.55 -20.98
CA SER A 85 27.68 12.73 -20.74
C SER A 85 26.17 12.43 -20.69
N ARG A 86 25.73 11.27 -21.20
CA ARG A 86 24.32 10.83 -21.15
C ARG A 86 23.98 10.13 -19.84
N LEU A 87 24.98 9.64 -19.11
CA LEU A 87 24.80 9.04 -17.80
C LEU A 87 24.33 10.10 -16.81
N ALA A 88 23.48 9.70 -15.86
CA ALA A 88 23.05 10.60 -14.82
C ALA A 88 24.26 11.00 -13.95
N LEU A 89 24.71 12.25 -14.07
CA LEU A 89 25.63 12.84 -13.11
C LEU A 89 24.94 12.84 -11.74
N ASN A 90 25.65 12.46 -10.67
CA ASN A 90 25.15 12.41 -9.29
C ASN A 90 24.72 13.77 -8.71
N THR A 91 24.60 14.80 -9.55
CA THR A 91 24.20 16.15 -9.23
C THR A 91 22.95 16.51 -10.03
N CYS A 92 21.80 16.62 -9.36
CA CYS A 92 20.59 17.16 -9.96
C CYS A 92 20.61 18.69 -9.83
N VAL A 93 20.76 19.40 -10.94
CA VAL A 93 20.74 20.86 -11.00
C VAL A 93 19.69 21.30 -12.01
N CYS A 94 18.82 22.22 -11.61
CA CYS A 94 17.92 22.90 -12.54
C CYS A 94 18.69 24.07 -13.16
N LEU A 95 19.03 23.97 -14.44
CA LEU A 95 19.67 25.05 -15.19
C LEU A 95 18.63 25.73 -16.07
N ALA A 96 18.54 27.06 -15.98
CA ALA A 96 17.77 27.84 -16.95
C ALA A 96 18.57 27.97 -18.25
N ASP A 97 17.88 28.21 -19.37
CA ASP A 97 18.57 28.58 -20.61
C ASP A 97 19.35 29.87 -20.38
N LYS A 98 20.60 29.92 -20.87
CA LYS A 98 21.40 31.15 -20.83
C LYS A 98 20.72 32.20 -21.72
N ASP A 99 20.64 33.45 -21.25
CA ASP A 99 20.05 34.56 -21.99
C ASP A 99 20.79 34.78 -23.33
N THR A 100 20.29 34.16 -24.40
CA THR A 100 20.67 34.51 -25.78
C THR A 100 19.71 35.57 -26.32
N LEU A 101 20.26 36.52 -27.09
CA LEU A 101 19.63 37.70 -27.70
C LEU A 101 18.08 37.69 -27.71
N HIS A 102 17.47 38.69 -27.07
CA HIS A 102 16.03 38.92 -27.10
C HIS A 102 15.55 39.38 -28.49
N LEU A 103 15.26 38.44 -29.37
CA LEU A 103 14.52 38.70 -30.60
C LEU A 103 13.01 38.68 -30.33
N PRO A 104 12.21 39.58 -30.95
CA PRO A 104 10.76 39.50 -30.88
C PRO A 104 10.29 38.14 -31.42
N PHE A 105 9.30 37.52 -30.77
CA PHE A 105 8.79 36.17 -31.06
C PHE A 105 9.75 34.99 -30.80
N SER A 106 10.93 35.20 -30.20
CA SER A 106 11.85 34.10 -29.85
C SER A 106 11.20 33.02 -28.95
N ASN A 107 10.30 33.40 -28.05
CA ASN A 107 9.56 32.47 -27.20
C ASN A 107 8.53 31.60 -27.98
N LEU A 108 8.12 32.01 -29.18
CA LEU A 108 7.19 31.26 -30.03
C LEU A 108 7.92 30.18 -30.85
N LEU A 109 9.19 30.43 -31.18
CA LEU A 109 10.04 29.56 -32.01
C LEU A 109 10.98 28.67 -31.17
N PHE A 110 11.31 29.10 -29.95
CA PHE A 110 12.19 28.38 -29.03
C PHE A 110 11.57 28.34 -27.63
N SER A 111 11.17 27.14 -27.19
CA SER A 111 10.69 26.94 -25.82
C SER A 111 11.84 27.17 -24.83
N ARG A 112 11.82 28.28 -24.09
CA ARG A 112 12.83 28.57 -23.08
C ARG A 112 12.62 27.74 -21.82
N ALA A 113 13.68 27.12 -21.32
CA ALA A 113 13.68 26.40 -20.05
C ALA A 113 13.83 27.39 -18.88
N TRP A 114 12.80 27.43 -18.03
CA TRP A 114 12.84 28.15 -16.75
C TRP A 114 13.28 27.21 -15.62
N ALA A 115 14.15 27.70 -14.74
CA ALA A 115 14.61 26.97 -13.56
C ALA A 115 14.22 27.70 -12.28
N HIS A 116 13.78 26.93 -11.29
CA HIS A 116 13.41 27.44 -9.98
C HIS A 116 13.93 26.57 -8.86
N ASN A 117 14.69 27.18 -7.96
CA ASN A 117 15.20 26.50 -6.78
C ASN A 117 14.14 26.53 -5.67
N VAL A 118 13.25 25.53 -5.69
CA VAL A 118 12.16 25.37 -4.72
C VAL A 118 12.71 25.29 -3.28
N SER A 119 13.86 24.64 -3.09
CA SER A 119 14.44 24.46 -1.75
C SER A 119 14.88 25.79 -1.14
N GLN A 120 15.54 26.62 -1.93
CA GLN A 120 15.97 27.95 -1.51
C GLN A 120 14.78 28.85 -1.23
N ALA A 121 13.82 28.92 -2.16
CA ALA A 121 12.63 29.75 -2.03
C ALA A 121 11.80 29.43 -0.77
N PHE A 122 11.68 28.14 -0.43
CA PHE A 122 10.98 27.73 0.79
C PHE A 122 11.79 27.99 2.07
N LEU A 123 13.09 27.68 2.07
CA LEU A 123 13.91 27.72 3.29
C LEU A 123 14.32 29.13 3.71
N GLU A 124 14.50 30.08 2.78
CA GLU A 124 14.90 31.46 3.10
C GLU A 124 13.89 32.21 3.97
N SER A 125 12.60 31.89 3.80
CA SER A 125 11.50 32.53 4.55
C SER A 125 11.02 31.69 5.74
N HIS A 126 11.58 30.49 5.95
CA HIS A 126 11.08 29.57 6.96
C HIS A 126 11.71 29.87 8.34
N PRO A 127 10.92 29.97 9.43
CA PRO A 127 11.45 30.32 10.76
C PRO A 127 12.51 29.37 11.32
N ASP A 128 12.48 28.10 10.89
CA ASP A 128 13.45 27.07 11.31
C ASP A 128 13.77 26.12 10.13
N PRO A 129 14.70 26.53 9.25
CA PRO A 129 15.04 25.79 8.03
C PRO A 129 15.63 24.41 8.30
N GLU A 130 16.46 24.27 9.34
CA GLU A 130 17.12 23.00 9.66
C GLU A 130 16.14 21.98 10.20
N ALA A 131 15.20 22.38 11.06
CA ALA A 131 14.14 21.47 11.49
C ALA A 131 13.25 21.08 10.31
N ALA A 132 12.98 21.98 9.35
CA ALA A 132 12.20 21.64 8.15
C ALA A 132 12.90 20.60 7.27
N LYS A 133 14.22 20.72 7.06
CA LYS A 133 15.03 19.72 6.36
C LYS A 133 14.99 18.38 7.07
N SER A 134 15.20 18.38 8.39
CA SER A 134 15.19 17.17 9.21
C SER A 134 13.83 16.45 9.14
N ARG A 135 12.71 17.19 9.28
CA ARG A 135 11.35 16.63 9.13
C ARG A 135 11.10 16.05 7.74
N ARG A 136 11.47 16.78 6.69
CA ARG A 136 11.34 16.29 5.31
C ARG A 136 12.11 14.99 5.11
N ALA A 137 13.33 14.89 5.66
CA ALA A 137 14.13 13.67 5.59
C ALA A 137 13.49 12.51 6.39
N GLN A 138 12.95 12.77 7.58
CA GLN A 138 12.25 11.76 8.38
C GLN A 138 11.01 11.23 7.67
N GLU A 139 10.16 12.11 7.12
CA GLU A 139 8.96 11.69 6.38
C GLU A 139 9.33 10.96 5.08
N TYR A 140 10.40 11.37 4.40
CA TYR A 140 10.91 10.66 3.23
C TYR A 140 11.45 9.27 3.59
N ASN A 141 12.23 9.13 4.67
CA ASN A 141 12.68 7.83 5.17
C ASN A 141 11.50 6.92 5.53
N SER A 142 10.46 7.49 6.17
CA SER A 142 9.22 6.79 6.51
C SER A 142 8.51 6.28 5.25
N PHE A 143 8.44 7.11 4.20
CA PHE A 143 7.93 6.72 2.88
C PHE A 143 8.78 5.60 2.24
N GLN A 144 10.10 5.75 2.19
CA GLN A 144 11.00 4.76 1.58
C GLN A 144 10.87 3.39 2.23
N ARG A 145 10.84 3.31 3.57
CA ARG A 145 10.73 2.02 4.26
C ARG A 145 9.41 1.30 3.96
N ARG A 146 8.33 2.03 3.69
CA ARG A 146 7.02 1.45 3.32
C ARG A 146 6.95 1.06 1.85
N SER A 147 7.55 1.85 0.97
CA SER A 147 7.54 1.61 -0.48
C SER A 147 8.62 0.63 -0.93
N TYR A 148 9.58 0.31 -0.06
CA TYR A 148 10.64 -0.64 -0.35
C TYR A 148 10.06 -2.05 -0.58
N SER A 149 10.49 -2.66 -1.68
CA SER A 149 10.25 -4.07 -1.97
C SER A 149 11.59 -4.77 -2.13
N PRO A 150 11.82 -5.94 -1.49
CA PRO A 150 13.01 -6.75 -1.75
C PRO A 150 13.20 -7.11 -3.23
N ALA A 151 12.11 -7.13 -4.03
CA ALA A 151 12.17 -7.36 -5.48
C ALA A 151 12.82 -6.21 -6.28
N ASP A 152 13.12 -5.10 -5.62
CA ASP A 152 13.80 -3.94 -6.20
C ASP A 152 15.28 -3.87 -5.85
N GLU A 153 15.78 -4.76 -5.00
CA GLU A 153 17.19 -4.86 -4.63
C GLU A 153 18.04 -5.35 -5.81
N LEU A 154 19.21 -4.75 -5.97
CA LEU A 154 20.19 -5.17 -6.98
C LEU A 154 20.85 -6.46 -6.53
N ILE A 155 20.61 -7.53 -7.28
CA ILE A 155 21.22 -8.84 -7.04
C ILE A 155 22.04 -9.18 -8.28
N ILE A 156 23.31 -9.53 -8.09
CA ILE A 156 24.21 -9.98 -9.14
C ILE A 156 24.39 -11.49 -8.97
N ALA A 157 24.13 -12.25 -10.03
CA ALA A 157 24.52 -13.66 -10.05
C ALA A 157 26.04 -13.73 -10.19
N GLU A 158 26.71 -14.24 -9.17
CA GLU A 158 28.08 -14.71 -9.30
C GLU A 158 28.15 -15.84 -10.33
N ALA A 159 29.30 -15.96 -10.98
CA ALA A 159 29.49 -16.87 -12.12
C ALA A 159 29.47 -18.36 -11.70
N SER A 160 28.28 -18.93 -11.49
CA SER A 160 28.02 -20.37 -11.50
C SER A 160 27.79 -20.93 -12.91
N SER A 161 27.49 -20.02 -13.85
CA SER A 161 27.66 -20.10 -15.30
C SER A 161 28.83 -19.17 -15.65
N PRO A 162 29.54 -19.28 -16.80
CA PRO A 162 30.62 -18.36 -17.11
C PRO A 162 30.18 -16.89 -17.17
N LEU A 163 28.88 -16.60 -17.19
CA LEU A 163 28.33 -15.25 -17.21
C LEU A 163 28.00 -14.75 -15.80
N GLN A 164 28.57 -13.61 -15.43
CA GLN A 164 28.16 -12.78 -14.29
C GLN A 164 27.22 -11.69 -14.81
N TYR A 165 26.06 -11.50 -14.19
CA TYR A 165 25.05 -10.54 -14.65
C TYR A 165 24.07 -10.16 -13.53
N PRO A 166 23.39 -9.01 -13.62
CA PRO A 166 22.41 -8.62 -12.63
C PRO A 166 21.12 -9.41 -12.83
N THR A 167 20.70 -10.22 -11.86
CA THR A 167 19.45 -10.98 -11.94
C THR A 167 18.22 -10.16 -11.60
N GLN A 168 18.41 -9.09 -10.82
CA GLN A 168 17.32 -8.25 -10.32
C GLN A 168 17.80 -6.82 -10.05
N GLY A 169 16.86 -5.86 -10.00
CA GLY A 169 17.08 -4.54 -9.39
C GLY A 169 17.61 -3.47 -10.34
N VAL A 170 17.93 -3.81 -11.59
CA VAL A 170 18.33 -2.82 -12.59
C VAL A 170 17.14 -1.96 -12.99
N LYS A 171 17.28 -0.65 -12.85
CA LYS A 171 16.22 0.34 -13.12
C LYS A 171 16.75 1.49 -13.97
N VAL A 172 15.94 1.95 -14.91
CA VAL A 172 16.24 3.09 -15.77
C VAL A 172 15.01 3.95 -15.98
N ARG A 173 15.19 5.27 -16.02
CA ARG A 173 14.10 6.18 -16.40
C ARG A 173 13.85 6.08 -17.90
N PRO A 174 12.62 6.29 -18.38
CA PRO A 174 12.34 6.34 -19.81
C PRO A 174 13.28 7.30 -20.53
N LEU A 175 13.80 6.89 -21.69
CA LEU A 175 14.71 7.65 -22.54
C LEU A 175 16.03 8.07 -21.87
N LYS A 176 16.46 7.36 -20.81
CA LYS A 176 17.72 7.61 -20.12
C LYS A 176 18.69 6.44 -20.29
N THR A 177 19.95 6.74 -20.00
CA THR A 177 21.09 5.82 -20.09
C THR A 177 21.59 5.46 -18.70
N ILE A 178 21.95 4.20 -18.50
CA ILE A 178 22.60 3.68 -17.29
C ILE A 178 23.78 2.78 -17.67
N ILE A 179 24.72 2.60 -16.75
CA ILE A 179 25.67 1.47 -16.82
C ILE A 179 24.94 0.22 -16.35
N ILE A 180 25.16 -0.92 -17.02
CA ILE A 180 24.63 -2.21 -16.58
C ILE A 180 25.57 -2.77 -15.51
N PRO A 181 25.14 -2.88 -14.24
CA PRO A 181 26.02 -3.33 -13.16
C PRO A 181 26.28 -4.85 -13.26
N GLY A 182 27.49 -5.27 -12.90
CA GLY A 182 27.81 -6.67 -12.65
C GLY A 182 27.94 -7.57 -13.89
N LEU A 183 28.08 -7.01 -15.09
CA LEU A 183 28.41 -7.81 -16.27
C LEU A 183 29.85 -8.33 -16.19
N GLY A 184 30.04 -9.62 -16.42
CA GLY A 184 31.35 -10.25 -16.41
C GLY A 184 31.35 -11.63 -17.06
N LEU A 185 32.55 -12.08 -17.42
CA LEU A 185 32.84 -13.40 -17.95
C LEU A 185 33.90 -14.08 -17.08
N LYS A 186 33.58 -15.24 -16.51
CA LYS A 186 34.52 -16.10 -15.77
C LYS A 186 34.65 -17.44 -16.49
N GLU A 187 35.74 -17.59 -17.22
CA GLU A 187 36.07 -18.84 -17.92
C GLU A 187 37.59 -19.04 -17.96
N GLU A 188 38.03 -20.23 -18.33
CA GLU A 188 39.45 -20.51 -18.55
C GLU A 188 40.00 -19.67 -19.72
N THR A 189 41.29 -19.35 -19.67
CA THR A 189 41.94 -18.55 -20.72
C THR A 189 41.86 -19.26 -22.07
N ARG A 190 41.39 -18.55 -23.09
CA ARG A 190 41.21 -19.05 -24.45
C ARG A 190 41.89 -18.11 -25.45
N SER A 191 41.94 -18.53 -26.72
CA SER A 191 42.51 -17.72 -27.79
C SER A 191 41.73 -16.42 -28.03
N ASN A 192 40.41 -16.45 -27.83
CA ASN A 192 39.56 -15.28 -27.91
C ASN A 192 38.30 -15.47 -27.03
N HIS A 193 37.99 -14.46 -26.24
CA HIS A 193 36.81 -14.41 -25.38
C HIS A 193 35.75 -13.56 -26.06
N VAL A 194 34.51 -14.05 -26.16
CA VAL A 194 33.43 -13.36 -26.88
C VAL A 194 32.15 -13.37 -26.06
N VAL A 195 31.49 -12.21 -26.01
CA VAL A 195 30.17 -12.06 -25.37
C VAL A 195 29.21 -11.31 -26.27
N TYR A 196 27.94 -11.63 -26.13
CA TYR A 196 26.84 -11.10 -26.90
C TYR A 196 25.79 -10.52 -25.99
N LEU A 197 25.35 -9.29 -26.28
CA LEU A 197 24.22 -8.63 -25.64
C LEU A 197 23.10 -8.44 -26.65
N THR A 198 21.86 -8.67 -26.24
CA THR A 198 20.67 -8.42 -27.06
C THR A 198 19.55 -7.84 -26.19
N ALA A 199 19.02 -6.68 -26.57
CA ALA A 199 17.90 -6.01 -25.91
C ALA A 199 16.67 -6.01 -26.82
N THR A 200 15.47 -5.93 -26.23
CA THR A 200 14.22 -5.84 -27.01
C THR A 200 13.77 -4.39 -27.19
N LEU A 201 14.02 -3.51 -26.22
CA LEU A 201 13.54 -2.12 -26.20
C LEU A 201 14.66 -1.08 -26.27
N GLY A 202 15.81 -1.33 -25.68
CA GLY A 202 16.92 -0.39 -25.65
C GLY A 202 18.07 -0.71 -26.59
N THR A 203 19.08 0.14 -26.57
CA THR A 203 20.33 -0.01 -27.31
C THR A 203 21.53 -0.02 -26.35
N PHE A 204 22.62 -0.62 -26.79
CA PHE A 204 23.86 -0.70 -26.03
C PHE A 204 24.92 0.25 -26.57
N ASP A 205 25.72 0.81 -25.69
CA ASP A 205 26.91 1.63 -26.02
C ASP A 205 27.96 1.42 -24.91
N VAL A 206 29.16 1.96 -25.06
CA VAL A 206 30.21 1.89 -24.02
C VAL A 206 30.59 3.27 -23.53
N ALA A 207 30.62 3.48 -22.21
CA ALA A 207 31.01 4.77 -21.61
C ALA A 207 32.53 5.04 -21.70
N ALA A 208 33.32 3.98 -21.89
CA ALA A 208 34.75 4.03 -22.11
C ALA A 208 35.20 2.82 -22.92
N THR A 209 36.30 2.95 -23.65
CA THR A 209 36.94 1.87 -24.41
C THR A 209 38.18 1.36 -23.69
N VAL A 210 38.44 0.07 -23.82
CA VAL A 210 39.60 -0.62 -23.22
C VAL A 210 40.46 -1.20 -24.34
N ASP A 211 41.78 -1.05 -24.22
CA ASP A 211 42.71 -1.58 -25.21
C ASP A 211 42.55 -3.09 -25.39
N ARG A 212 42.75 -3.56 -26.63
CA ARG A 212 42.65 -4.97 -27.02
C ARG A 212 41.24 -5.56 -26.86
N VAL A 213 40.20 -4.73 -26.86
CA VAL A 213 38.80 -5.18 -26.94
C VAL A 213 38.15 -4.67 -28.22
N ASP A 214 37.59 -5.58 -29.02
CA ASP A 214 36.80 -5.26 -30.21
C ASP A 214 35.32 -5.15 -29.80
N VAL A 215 34.71 -3.99 -30.07
CA VAL A 215 33.31 -3.69 -29.76
C VAL A 215 32.56 -3.49 -31.08
N LYS A 216 31.50 -4.27 -31.29
CA LYS A 216 30.64 -4.19 -32.48
C LYS A 216 29.19 -3.98 -32.08
N GLY A 217 28.45 -3.17 -32.84
CA GLY A 217 27.03 -2.92 -32.61
C GLY A 217 26.74 -1.83 -31.57
N GLU A 218 27.65 -0.86 -31.41
CA GLU A 218 27.38 0.36 -30.63
C GLU A 218 26.17 1.10 -31.18
N GLY A 219 25.31 1.61 -30.29
CA GLY A 219 24.06 2.26 -30.63
C GLY A 219 22.96 1.33 -31.15
N ALA A 220 23.21 0.01 -31.22
CA ALA A 220 22.24 -0.98 -31.69
C ALA A 220 21.64 -1.81 -30.53
N LYS A 221 20.58 -2.55 -30.83
CA LYS A 221 19.95 -3.51 -29.90
C LYS A 221 20.81 -4.76 -29.65
N HIS A 222 21.78 -5.00 -30.51
CA HIS A 222 22.70 -6.12 -30.42
C HIS A 222 24.13 -5.60 -30.38
N MET A 223 24.89 -6.04 -29.39
CA MET A 223 26.30 -5.71 -29.22
C MET A 223 27.12 -6.99 -29.05
N THR A 224 28.31 -7.03 -29.65
CA THR A 224 29.29 -8.09 -29.48
C THR A 224 30.58 -7.47 -28.96
N LEU A 225 31.16 -8.05 -27.91
CA LEU A 225 32.46 -7.66 -27.39
C LEU A 225 33.39 -8.86 -27.44
N SER A 226 34.64 -8.66 -27.90
CA SER A 226 35.63 -9.74 -27.91
C SER A 226 37.04 -9.29 -27.59
N SER A 227 37.82 -10.16 -26.97
CA SER A 227 39.22 -9.87 -26.63
C SER A 227 40.04 -11.16 -26.49
N PRO A 228 41.32 -11.17 -26.90
CA PRO A 228 42.25 -12.24 -26.52
C PRO A 228 42.66 -12.18 -25.04
N VAL A 229 42.23 -11.16 -24.28
CA VAL A 229 42.57 -10.98 -22.86
C VAL A 229 41.29 -10.87 -22.03
N LEU A 230 41.01 -11.89 -21.22
CA LEU A 230 39.81 -11.95 -20.38
C LEU A 230 39.68 -10.74 -19.44
N SER A 231 40.79 -10.29 -18.82
CA SER A 231 40.76 -9.14 -17.92
C SER A 231 40.43 -7.82 -18.63
N ALA A 232 40.88 -7.64 -19.88
CA ALA A 232 40.52 -6.48 -20.70
C ALA A 232 39.03 -6.53 -21.08
N LEU A 233 38.51 -7.71 -21.45
CA LEU A 233 37.09 -7.88 -21.73
C LEU A 233 36.22 -7.58 -20.51
N ASN A 234 36.57 -8.11 -19.34
CA ASN A 234 35.84 -7.84 -18.09
C ASN A 234 35.91 -6.38 -17.70
N ARG A 235 37.05 -5.72 -17.91
CA ARG A 235 37.15 -4.26 -17.74
C ARG A 235 36.23 -3.51 -18.71
N GLN A 236 36.14 -3.92 -19.97
CA GLN A 236 35.24 -3.31 -20.95
C GLN A 236 33.76 -3.50 -20.57
N LEU A 237 33.39 -4.66 -20.02
CA LEU A 237 32.03 -4.96 -19.58
C LEU A 237 31.54 -4.03 -18.46
N GLN A 238 32.43 -3.52 -17.60
CA GLN A 238 32.10 -2.53 -16.57
C GLN A 238 31.61 -1.19 -17.16
N PHE A 239 31.92 -0.91 -18.43
CA PHE A 239 31.55 0.32 -19.11
C PHE A 239 30.36 0.16 -20.08
N VAL A 240 29.77 -1.03 -20.17
CA VAL A 240 28.59 -1.26 -21.02
C VAL A 240 27.42 -0.47 -20.46
N THR A 241 26.82 0.33 -21.33
CA THR A 241 25.65 1.13 -21.05
C THR A 241 24.42 0.58 -21.77
N TYR A 242 23.27 0.82 -21.16
CA TYR A 242 21.96 0.58 -21.74
C TYR A 242 21.22 1.91 -21.86
N THR A 243 20.68 2.21 -23.05
CA THR A 243 19.80 3.35 -23.29
C THR A 243 18.42 2.85 -23.67
N ASN A 244 17.40 3.22 -22.90
CA ASN A 244 16.01 2.95 -23.29
C ASN A 244 15.62 3.84 -24.49
N THR A 245 15.01 3.26 -25.53
CA THR A 245 14.55 4.01 -26.71
C THR A 245 13.03 4.15 -26.80
N VAL A 246 12.28 3.46 -25.93
CA VAL A 246 10.82 3.46 -25.91
C VAL A 246 10.32 4.12 -24.63
N PHE A 247 9.64 5.25 -24.77
CA PHE A 247 8.97 5.88 -23.64
C PHE A 247 7.76 5.04 -23.21
N HIS A 248 7.82 4.48 -22.00
CA HIS A 248 6.68 3.87 -21.35
C HIS A 248 6.76 4.10 -19.83
N PRO A 249 5.67 4.49 -19.16
CA PRO A 249 5.71 4.91 -17.75
C PRO A 249 6.06 3.77 -16.78
N LYS A 250 5.74 2.52 -17.15
CA LYS A 250 6.02 1.30 -16.36
C LYS A 250 6.13 0.07 -17.27
N THR A 251 7.34 -0.31 -17.67
CA THR A 251 7.60 -1.53 -18.47
C THR A 251 8.94 -2.16 -18.04
N ALA A 252 9.36 -3.21 -18.71
CA ALA A 252 10.70 -3.78 -18.55
C ALA A 252 11.24 -4.21 -19.91
N ASP A 253 12.56 -4.08 -20.09
CA ASP A 253 13.27 -4.71 -21.21
C ASP A 253 13.85 -6.04 -20.74
N THR A 254 13.86 -7.04 -21.63
CA THR A 254 14.57 -8.30 -21.41
C THR A 254 15.89 -8.26 -22.16
N VAL A 255 16.99 -8.36 -21.42
CA VAL A 255 18.34 -8.43 -21.98
C VAL A 255 18.81 -9.87 -21.97
N ARG A 256 19.24 -10.36 -23.12
CA ARG A 256 19.99 -11.61 -23.26
C ARG A 256 21.48 -11.31 -23.22
N PHE A 257 22.20 -11.98 -22.33
CA PHE A 257 23.66 -11.98 -22.24
C PHE A 257 24.14 -13.40 -22.52
N ALA A 258 25.09 -13.57 -23.46
CA ALA A 258 25.49 -14.89 -23.91
C ALA A 258 26.99 -14.97 -24.24
N THR A 259 27.54 -16.17 -24.15
CA THR A 259 28.88 -16.55 -24.63
C THR A 259 28.81 -17.99 -25.11
N GLU A 260 29.31 -18.29 -26.32
CA GLU A 260 29.29 -19.64 -26.91
C GLU A 260 27.97 -20.41 -26.68
N ALA A 261 27.99 -21.47 -25.86
CA ALA A 261 26.86 -22.32 -25.52
C ALA A 261 26.03 -21.84 -24.31
N HIS A 262 26.47 -20.79 -23.62
CA HIS A 262 25.86 -20.26 -22.41
C HIS A 262 25.06 -19.00 -22.72
N GLN A 263 23.86 -18.93 -22.15
CA GLN A 263 23.00 -17.78 -22.27
C GLN A 263 22.29 -17.52 -20.94
N SER A 264 22.03 -16.24 -20.70
CA SER A 264 21.42 -15.73 -19.48
C SER A 264 20.52 -14.57 -19.83
N PHE A 265 19.45 -14.41 -19.05
CA PHE A 265 18.46 -13.36 -19.27
C PHE A 265 18.28 -12.58 -17.98
N PHE A 266 18.16 -11.27 -18.12
CA PHE A 266 17.79 -10.39 -17.02
C PHE A 266 16.89 -9.27 -17.50
N SER A 267 16.19 -8.65 -16.56
CA SER A 267 15.25 -7.58 -16.87
C SER A 267 15.75 -6.23 -16.38
N ILE A 268 15.60 -5.21 -17.22
CA ILE A 268 15.80 -3.81 -16.85
C ILE A 268 14.43 -3.16 -16.69
N LYS A 269 14.06 -2.81 -15.45
CA LYS A 269 12.80 -2.11 -15.15
C LYS A 269 12.88 -0.68 -15.70
N ILE A 270 11.99 -0.34 -16.63
CA ILE A 270 11.88 0.99 -17.22
C ILE A 270 10.69 1.71 -16.60
N GLY A 271 10.93 2.84 -15.93
CA GLY A 271 9.85 3.64 -15.37
C GLY A 271 10.33 4.78 -14.50
N HIS A 272 9.39 5.65 -14.16
CA HIS A 272 9.64 6.70 -13.17
C HIS A 272 9.58 6.11 -11.76
N ALA A 273 10.48 6.57 -10.90
CA ALA A 273 10.33 6.35 -9.47
C ALA A 273 9.04 7.03 -8.99
N THR A 274 8.36 6.44 -8.02
CA THR A 274 7.18 7.03 -7.40
C THR A 274 7.54 8.38 -6.78
N ILE A 275 6.82 9.42 -7.18
CA ILE A 275 6.98 10.75 -6.58
C ILE A 275 6.41 10.69 -5.16
N PRO A 276 7.22 10.95 -4.12
CA PRO A 276 6.76 10.84 -2.75
C PRO A 276 5.76 11.95 -2.41
N LYS A 277 4.66 11.58 -1.75
CA LYS A 277 3.73 12.53 -1.11
C LYS A 277 4.07 12.64 0.37
N LEU A 278 4.83 13.68 0.71
CA LEU A 278 5.29 13.93 2.08
C LEU A 278 4.37 14.94 2.76
N TYR A 279 4.07 14.72 4.04
CA TYR A 279 3.22 15.60 4.84
C TYR A 279 4.06 16.40 5.84
N ASN A 280 3.77 17.70 5.96
CA ASN A 280 4.42 18.59 6.90
C ASN A 280 3.50 18.80 8.12
N SER A 281 3.53 17.86 9.07
CA SER A 281 2.57 17.80 10.19
C SER A 281 3.06 18.46 11.49
N GLY A 282 4.11 19.29 11.44
CA GLY A 282 4.60 20.07 12.59
C GLY A 282 5.78 19.43 13.36
N THR A 283 6.18 20.06 14.48
CA THR A 283 7.45 19.83 15.21
C THR A 283 7.35 19.00 16.49
N GLN A 284 6.17 18.50 16.86
CA GLN A 284 5.97 17.89 18.17
C GLN A 284 6.53 16.45 18.25
N LYS A 285 7.06 16.09 19.43
CA LYS A 285 7.55 14.73 19.74
C LYS A 285 6.41 13.70 19.81
N GLU A 286 5.21 14.15 20.15
CA GLU A 286 3.97 13.38 20.12
C GLU A 286 3.16 13.72 18.87
N TYR A 287 2.32 12.79 18.42
CA TYR A 287 1.49 12.99 17.23
C TYR A 287 0.50 14.13 17.45
N ASN A 288 0.63 15.22 16.69
CA ASN A 288 -0.40 16.23 16.60
C ASN A 288 -1.56 15.68 15.74
N ILE A 289 -2.56 15.10 16.39
CA ILE A 289 -3.70 14.45 15.73
C ILE A 289 -4.47 15.41 14.84
N SER A 290 -4.64 16.68 15.25
CA SER A 290 -5.33 17.68 14.43
C SER A 290 -4.60 18.03 13.13
N ALA A 291 -3.27 17.89 13.10
CA ALA A 291 -2.47 18.09 11.88
C ALA A 291 -2.36 16.82 11.02
N LEU A 292 -2.65 15.66 11.59
CA LEU A 292 -2.46 14.35 10.94
C LEU A 292 -3.76 13.72 10.46
N VAL A 293 -4.88 14.00 11.12
CA VAL A 293 -6.15 13.32 10.93
C VAL A 293 -7.26 14.32 10.61
N THR A 294 -8.04 14.00 9.59
CA THR A 294 -9.35 14.61 9.34
C THR A 294 -10.42 13.53 9.41
N ILE A 295 -11.53 13.82 10.07
CA ILE A 295 -12.68 12.92 10.15
C ILE A 295 -13.60 13.24 8.97
N ALA A 296 -13.89 12.24 8.14
CA ALA A 296 -14.83 12.35 7.04
C ALA A 296 -16.11 11.59 7.38
N THR A 297 -17.26 12.22 7.14
CA THR A 297 -18.57 11.62 7.34
C THR A 297 -19.54 12.04 6.25
N LYS A 298 -20.65 11.33 6.16
CA LYS A 298 -21.74 11.62 5.24
C LYS A 298 -23.07 11.51 5.96
N THR A 299 -23.92 12.51 5.80
CA THR A 299 -25.27 12.51 6.40
C THR A 299 -26.38 12.52 5.36
N PHE A 300 -27.54 11.97 5.74
CA PHE A 300 -28.79 12.04 4.99
C PHE A 300 -29.97 11.88 5.95
N LEU A 301 -30.82 12.90 6.07
CA LEU A 301 -32.03 12.92 6.91
C LEU A 301 -31.79 12.61 8.40
N ARG A 302 -30.55 12.73 8.89
CA ARG A 302 -30.12 12.33 10.25
C ARG A 302 -29.29 13.41 10.95
N TYR A 303 -29.72 14.67 10.88
CA TYR A 303 -29.02 15.79 11.53
C TYR A 303 -28.93 15.64 13.06
N ASP A 304 -29.89 14.95 13.70
CA ASP A 304 -29.81 14.63 15.13
C ASP A 304 -28.60 13.74 15.43
N LYS A 305 -28.39 12.69 14.61
CA LYS A 305 -27.25 11.78 14.75
C LYS A 305 -25.93 12.47 14.42
N LEU A 306 -25.91 13.23 13.33
CA LEU A 306 -24.72 14.01 12.96
C LEU A 306 -24.32 14.97 14.09
N LYS A 307 -25.28 15.60 14.75
CA LYS A 307 -25.00 16.47 15.90
C LYS A 307 -24.40 15.67 17.06
N ASP A 308 -24.99 14.52 17.42
CA ASP A 308 -24.44 13.65 18.47
C ASP A 308 -23.00 13.18 18.15
N LEU A 309 -22.72 12.86 16.88
CA LEU A 309 -21.37 12.54 16.40
C LEU A 309 -20.43 13.74 16.59
N ILE A 310 -20.81 14.94 16.13
CA ILE A 310 -19.99 16.14 16.25
C ILE A 310 -19.71 16.46 17.71
N ASP A 311 -20.73 16.46 18.56
CA ASP A 311 -20.62 16.79 19.99
C ASP A 311 -19.69 15.80 20.69
N SER A 312 -19.82 14.50 20.40
CA SER A 312 -18.92 13.48 20.96
C SER A 312 -17.49 13.58 20.42
N ILE A 313 -17.28 13.89 19.13
CA ILE A 313 -15.94 14.17 18.59
C ILE A 313 -15.34 15.36 19.32
N ARG A 314 -16.07 16.46 19.50
CA ARG A 314 -15.57 17.68 20.13
C ARG A 314 -15.21 17.48 21.59
N GLN A 315 -15.83 16.53 22.29
CA GLN A 315 -15.46 16.14 23.65
C GLN A 315 -14.03 15.58 23.75
N TYR A 316 -13.57 14.80 22.76
CA TYR A 316 -12.27 14.11 22.81
C TYR A 316 -11.21 14.73 21.88
N TYR A 317 -11.64 15.32 20.76
CA TYR A 317 -10.81 15.89 19.70
C TYR A 317 -11.36 17.26 19.25
N PRO A 318 -11.27 18.29 20.10
CA PRO A 318 -11.91 19.59 19.87
C PRO A 318 -11.44 20.31 18.60
N THR A 319 -10.20 20.07 18.17
CA THR A 319 -9.53 20.78 17.08
C THR A 319 -9.36 19.94 15.79
N VAL A 320 -9.83 18.68 15.77
CA VAL A 320 -9.77 17.85 14.56
C VAL A 320 -10.83 18.32 13.57
N THR A 321 -10.43 18.54 12.31
CA THR A 321 -11.34 18.92 11.23
C THR A 321 -12.32 17.78 10.93
N ILE A 322 -13.59 18.16 10.76
CA ILE A 322 -14.69 17.26 10.35
C ILE A 322 -15.17 17.73 8.98
N VAL A 323 -15.04 16.87 7.98
CA VAL A 323 -15.60 17.08 6.64
C VAL A 323 -16.90 16.30 6.51
N ILE A 324 -17.97 17.00 6.13
CA ILE A 324 -19.33 16.46 6.07
C ILE A 324 -19.83 16.56 4.64
N ALA A 325 -20.09 15.42 4.01
CA ALA A 325 -20.83 15.35 2.76
C ALA A 325 -22.34 15.21 3.05
N ASP A 326 -23.15 16.05 2.43
CA ASP A 326 -24.58 16.16 2.71
C ASP A 326 -25.41 16.12 1.43
N ASP A 327 -26.17 15.05 1.23
CA ASP A 327 -27.05 14.86 0.07
C ASP A 327 -28.54 14.99 0.42
N ASN A 328 -28.89 15.76 1.44
CA ASN A 328 -30.28 16.10 1.78
C ASN A 328 -30.95 16.95 0.68
N LYS A 329 -32.28 16.83 0.55
CA LYS A 329 -33.05 17.64 -0.43
C LYS A 329 -33.05 19.12 -0.06
N GLN A 330 -33.14 19.39 1.24
CA GLN A 330 -33.13 20.72 1.84
C GLN A 330 -32.09 20.69 2.95
N PRO A 331 -30.80 20.91 2.61
CA PRO A 331 -29.73 20.84 3.60
C PRO A 331 -29.87 21.92 4.68
N GLN A 332 -29.61 21.54 5.93
CA GLN A 332 -29.52 22.46 7.06
C GLN A 332 -28.06 22.89 7.25
N PRO A 333 -27.75 24.17 7.44
CA PRO A 333 -26.37 24.60 7.70
C PRO A 333 -25.81 23.93 8.95
N VAL A 334 -24.68 23.22 8.80
CA VAL A 334 -23.92 22.69 9.93
C VAL A 334 -22.70 23.58 10.13
N THR A 335 -22.69 24.33 11.23
CA THR A 335 -21.65 25.34 11.52
C THR A 335 -20.96 25.05 12.83
N GLY A 336 -19.68 25.43 12.93
CA GLY A 336 -18.88 25.24 14.14
C GLY A 336 -17.38 25.29 13.83
N PRO A 337 -16.53 25.32 14.86
CA PRO A 337 -15.08 25.30 14.67
C PRO A 337 -14.65 24.01 13.96
N HIS A 338 -13.74 24.13 13.00
CA HIS A 338 -13.18 23.00 12.25
C HIS A 338 -14.23 22.08 11.59
N ILE A 339 -15.33 22.67 11.11
CA ILE A 339 -16.36 21.98 10.33
C ILE A 339 -16.28 22.48 8.89
N GLU A 340 -16.21 21.55 7.95
CA GLU A 340 -16.34 21.82 6.52
C GLU A 340 -17.56 21.05 6.00
N HIS A 341 -18.58 21.78 5.56
CA HIS A 341 -19.86 21.21 5.16
C HIS A 341 -20.06 21.37 3.65
N TYR A 342 -20.14 20.24 2.95
CA TYR A 342 -20.25 20.18 1.50
C TYR A 342 -21.59 19.59 1.07
N ILE A 343 -22.30 20.35 0.24
CA ILE A 343 -23.63 19.96 -0.27
C ILE A 343 -23.50 19.20 -1.58
N MET A 344 -24.27 18.13 -1.70
CA MET A 344 -24.35 17.25 -2.86
C MET A 344 -25.75 17.27 -3.48
N PRO A 345 -25.88 16.82 -4.75
CA PRO A 345 -27.20 16.54 -5.32
C PRO A 345 -28.01 15.59 -4.43
N PHE A 346 -29.31 15.86 -4.32
CA PHE A 346 -30.21 15.10 -3.45
C PHE A 346 -30.12 13.59 -3.67
N GLY A 347 -29.92 12.84 -2.59
CA GLY A 347 -29.96 11.37 -2.61
C GLY A 347 -28.89 10.73 -3.50
N LYS A 348 -27.80 11.45 -3.81
CA LYS A 348 -26.72 10.97 -4.68
C LYS A 348 -26.05 9.70 -4.15
N GLY A 349 -26.09 9.45 -2.85
CA GLY A 349 -25.73 8.16 -2.27
C GLY A 349 -24.47 8.16 -1.42
N TRP A 350 -24.27 7.06 -0.70
CA TRP A 350 -23.24 6.91 0.33
C TRP A 350 -21.81 6.86 -0.24
N PHE A 351 -21.58 6.13 -1.33
CA PHE A 351 -20.25 6.01 -1.95
C PHE A 351 -19.81 7.30 -2.64
N ALA A 352 -20.71 7.96 -3.35
CA ALA A 352 -20.45 9.28 -3.90
C ALA A 352 -20.12 10.31 -2.80
N GLY A 353 -20.82 10.25 -1.65
CA GLY A 353 -20.53 11.13 -0.52
C GLY A 353 -19.21 10.83 0.16
N ARG A 354 -18.81 9.55 0.26
CA ARG A 354 -17.46 9.15 0.68
C ARG A 354 -16.39 9.77 -0.19
N ASN A 355 -16.51 9.65 -1.52
CA ASN A 355 -15.56 10.27 -2.43
C ASN A 355 -15.48 11.79 -2.25
N LEU A 356 -16.62 12.48 -2.16
CA LEU A 356 -16.63 13.92 -1.95
C LEU A 356 -15.90 14.26 -0.65
N ALA A 357 -16.30 13.69 0.48
CA ALA A 357 -15.71 14.01 1.77
C ALA A 357 -14.20 13.73 1.79
N VAL A 358 -13.76 12.55 1.32
CA VAL A 358 -12.33 12.18 1.30
C VAL A 358 -11.53 13.09 0.35
N SER A 359 -12.11 13.55 -0.76
CA SER A 359 -11.43 14.46 -1.71
C SER A 359 -11.10 15.84 -1.13
N GLN A 360 -11.76 16.24 -0.04
CA GLN A 360 -11.49 17.51 0.65
C GLN A 360 -10.47 17.34 1.78
N VAL A 361 -10.08 16.10 2.11
CA VAL A 361 -9.09 15.85 3.18
C VAL A 361 -7.68 16.21 2.71
N THR A 362 -7.03 17.11 3.46
CA THR A 362 -5.66 17.56 3.18
C THR A 362 -4.61 16.94 4.12
N THR A 363 -5.06 16.31 5.22
CA THR A 363 -4.19 15.68 6.20
C THR A 363 -3.68 14.32 5.73
N LYS A 364 -2.66 13.79 6.43
CA LYS A 364 -1.99 12.51 6.11
C LYS A 364 -2.95 11.32 6.18
N TYR A 365 -3.88 11.37 7.12
CA TYR A 365 -4.83 10.30 7.41
C TYR A 365 -6.26 10.81 7.39
N VAL A 366 -7.14 10.03 6.76
CA VAL A 366 -8.59 10.21 6.86
C VAL A 366 -9.15 9.14 7.76
N LEU A 367 -10.00 9.53 8.72
CA LEU A 367 -10.85 8.60 9.46
C LEU A 367 -12.25 8.66 8.86
N TRP A 368 -12.75 7.51 8.39
CA TRP A 368 -14.16 7.40 8.03
C TRP A 368 -14.99 7.08 9.27
N ALA A 369 -16.05 7.86 9.50
CA ALA A 369 -17.05 7.60 10.53
C ALA A 369 -18.47 7.82 9.97
N ASP A 370 -19.37 6.87 10.24
CA ASP A 370 -20.79 7.06 9.93
C ASP A 370 -21.40 8.09 10.90
N ASP A 371 -22.41 8.84 10.43
CA ASP A 371 -23.06 9.94 11.16
C ASP A 371 -23.80 9.52 12.43
N ASP A 372 -23.94 8.22 12.69
CA ASP A 372 -24.56 7.62 13.89
C ASP A 372 -23.57 6.97 14.85
N PHE A 373 -22.27 7.26 14.69
CA PHE A 373 -21.25 6.88 15.66
C PHE A 373 -21.10 7.89 16.79
N ILE A 374 -20.65 7.41 17.94
CA ILE A 374 -20.44 8.19 19.16
C ILE A 374 -19.03 7.90 19.66
N PHE A 375 -18.21 8.96 19.73
CA PHE A 375 -16.86 8.88 20.25
C PHE A 375 -16.89 8.72 21.77
N THR A 376 -15.98 7.89 22.27
CA THR A 376 -15.85 7.62 23.70
C THR A 376 -14.38 7.68 24.11
N ALA A 377 -14.12 7.51 25.41
CA ALA A 377 -12.75 7.37 25.92
C ALA A 377 -11.96 6.23 25.25
N ASN A 378 -12.63 5.23 24.66
CA ASN A 378 -12.00 4.11 23.94
C ASN A 378 -11.73 4.40 22.45
N THR A 379 -12.16 5.55 21.93
CA THR A 379 -11.96 5.94 20.54
C THR A 379 -10.63 6.69 20.41
N LYS A 380 -9.52 5.95 20.37
CA LYS A 380 -8.14 6.48 20.40
C LYS A 380 -7.54 6.65 19.00
N LEU A 381 -7.56 7.88 18.46
CA LEU A 381 -7.01 8.19 17.14
C LEU A 381 -5.47 8.15 17.15
N GLU A 382 -4.83 8.50 18.27
CA GLU A 382 -3.39 8.39 18.46
C GLU A 382 -2.92 6.96 18.24
N ARG A 383 -3.73 5.99 18.67
CA ARG A 383 -3.40 4.59 18.51
C ARG A 383 -3.46 4.16 17.04
N MET A 384 -4.48 4.60 16.30
CA MET A 384 -4.60 4.33 14.87
C MET A 384 -3.42 4.94 14.09
N VAL A 385 -3.02 6.17 14.44
CA VAL A 385 -1.84 6.83 13.87
C VAL A 385 -0.55 6.05 14.19
N ASP A 386 -0.32 5.67 15.45
CA ASP A 386 0.87 4.90 15.85
C ASP A 386 1.01 3.58 15.07
N ILE A 387 -0.12 2.89 14.86
CA ILE A 387 -0.17 1.66 14.03
C ILE A 387 0.29 1.98 12.61
N LEU A 388 -0.30 2.99 11.97
CA LEU A 388 -0.02 3.32 10.57
C LEU A 388 1.40 3.88 10.37
N GLU A 389 2.00 4.53 11.37
CA GLU A 389 3.38 5.05 11.28
C GLU A 389 4.43 3.97 11.52
N ARG A 390 4.13 2.96 12.35
CA ARG A 390 5.09 1.91 12.74
C ARG A 390 4.97 0.62 11.93
N THR A 391 3.94 0.49 11.09
CA THR A 391 3.71 -0.66 10.22
C THR A 391 3.70 -0.27 8.74
N THR A 392 3.68 -1.27 7.85
CA THR A 392 3.45 -1.08 6.42
C THR A 392 1.97 -0.95 6.05
N LEU A 393 1.06 -0.88 7.04
CA LEU A 393 -0.38 -0.77 6.77
C LEU A 393 -0.72 0.57 6.10
N ASP A 394 -1.63 0.49 5.14
CA ASP A 394 -2.25 1.64 4.48
C ASP A 394 -3.55 2.05 5.16
N LEU A 395 -4.21 1.12 5.87
CA LEU A 395 -5.50 1.33 6.54
C LEU A 395 -5.62 0.45 7.79
N VAL A 396 -6.23 0.99 8.84
CA VAL A 396 -6.57 0.25 10.06
C VAL A 396 -8.01 0.49 10.50
N GLY A 397 -8.78 -0.58 10.69
CA GLY A 397 -10.13 -0.56 11.24
C GLY A 397 -10.15 -0.68 12.76
N GLY A 398 -11.13 -0.04 13.40
CA GLY A 398 -11.45 -0.30 14.82
C GLY A 398 -12.58 -1.32 14.98
N ALA A 399 -13.22 -1.27 16.14
CA ALA A 399 -14.45 -2.00 16.43
C ALA A 399 -15.61 -1.04 16.72
N VAL A 400 -16.82 -1.47 16.43
CA VAL A 400 -18.05 -0.72 16.69
C VAL A 400 -18.84 -1.43 17.78
N ARG A 401 -19.16 -0.72 18.86
CA ARG A 401 -19.96 -1.22 19.98
C ARG A 401 -21.39 -0.75 19.84
N GLU A 402 -22.31 -1.71 19.69
CA GLU A 402 -23.74 -1.47 19.71
C GLU A 402 -24.23 -1.15 21.14
N VAL A 403 -25.39 -0.51 21.27
CA VAL A 403 -25.99 -0.15 22.57
C VAL A 403 -26.27 -1.37 23.45
N THR A 404 -26.42 -2.55 22.86
CA THR A 404 -26.56 -3.83 23.58
C THR A 404 -25.27 -4.29 24.27
N GLY A 405 -24.14 -3.61 24.03
CA GLY A 405 -22.81 -3.98 24.51
C GLY A 405 -22.04 -4.89 23.54
N TYR A 406 -22.70 -5.45 22.52
CA TYR A 406 -22.04 -6.25 21.48
C TYR A 406 -21.04 -5.41 20.69
N THR A 407 -19.81 -5.90 20.53
CA THR A 407 -18.74 -5.20 19.82
C THR A 407 -18.35 -5.99 18.57
N ALA A 408 -18.43 -5.34 17.40
CA ALA A 408 -18.17 -5.96 16.10
C ALA A 408 -16.94 -5.33 15.43
N THR A 409 -16.11 -6.16 14.81
CA THR A 409 -14.97 -5.70 13.97
C THR A 409 -15.21 -5.89 12.48
N TYR A 410 -16.20 -6.72 12.09
CA TYR A 410 -16.58 -7.03 10.70
C TYR A 410 -15.35 -7.31 9.80
N ARG A 411 -14.52 -8.26 10.22
CA ARG A 411 -13.26 -8.61 9.56
C ARG A 411 -13.44 -9.75 8.56
N HIS A 412 -12.90 -9.57 7.37
CA HIS A 412 -12.93 -10.62 6.33
C HIS A 412 -11.54 -10.84 5.74
N THR A 413 -11.29 -12.08 5.32
CA THR A 413 -10.24 -12.43 4.37
C THR A 413 -10.88 -12.61 2.99
N ILE A 414 -10.24 -12.07 1.97
CA ILE A 414 -10.72 -12.08 0.59
C ILE A 414 -9.61 -12.65 -0.31
N SER A 415 -9.95 -13.62 -1.14
CA SER A 415 -9.05 -14.18 -2.14
C SER A 415 -9.70 -14.23 -3.52
N VAL A 416 -8.90 -14.07 -4.55
CA VAL A 416 -9.31 -14.19 -5.96
C VAL A 416 -8.56 -15.37 -6.57
N GLU A 417 -9.31 -16.31 -7.13
CA GLU A 417 -8.76 -17.42 -7.92
C GLU A 417 -8.79 -17.04 -9.40
N GLU A 418 -7.62 -17.09 -10.05
CA GLU A 418 -7.48 -16.82 -11.48
C GLU A 418 -8.31 -17.81 -12.30
N GLY A 419 -9.15 -17.28 -13.17
CA GLY A 419 -9.92 -18.06 -14.12
C GLY A 419 -9.43 -17.93 -15.56
N GLY A 420 -10.09 -18.65 -16.47
CA GLY A 420 -9.85 -18.53 -17.91
C GLY A 420 -10.52 -17.28 -18.52
N GLU A 421 -10.84 -17.36 -19.80
CA GLU A 421 -11.41 -16.25 -20.58
C GLU A 421 -12.67 -15.62 -19.96
N GLN A 422 -13.46 -16.42 -19.26
CA GLN A 422 -14.74 -16.03 -18.66
C GLN A 422 -14.63 -15.16 -17.40
N GLY A 423 -13.45 -15.06 -16.78
CA GLY A 423 -13.26 -14.28 -15.54
C GLY A 423 -12.85 -15.11 -14.33
N ASP A 424 -12.55 -14.40 -13.25
CA ASP A 424 -11.97 -14.92 -12.01
C ASP A 424 -13.05 -15.24 -10.97
N CYS A 425 -12.67 -15.88 -9.87
CA CYS A 425 -13.59 -16.30 -8.81
C CYS A 425 -13.23 -15.67 -7.46
N LEU A 426 -14.21 -15.00 -6.84
CA LEU A 426 -14.05 -14.27 -5.60
C LEU A 426 -14.46 -15.13 -4.40
N HIS A 427 -13.63 -15.18 -3.36
CA HIS A 427 -13.93 -15.87 -2.11
C HIS A 427 -13.80 -14.91 -0.93
N ILE A 428 -14.90 -14.77 -0.18
CA ILE A 428 -14.97 -13.90 1.00
C ILE A 428 -15.25 -14.78 2.21
N ARG A 429 -14.42 -14.69 3.26
CA ARG A 429 -14.58 -15.44 4.51
C ARG A 429 -14.47 -14.51 5.70
N ASN A 430 -15.32 -14.71 6.70
CA ASN A 430 -15.14 -14.08 8.01
C ASN A 430 -13.82 -14.53 8.63
N GLY A 431 -12.97 -13.60 9.03
CA GLY A 431 -11.66 -13.96 9.58
C GLY A 431 -10.58 -12.89 9.49
N TYR A 432 -9.34 -13.33 9.70
CA TYR A 432 -8.11 -12.55 9.60
C TYR A 432 -6.94 -13.49 9.27
N HIS A 433 -5.84 -12.94 8.77
CA HIS A 433 -4.66 -13.71 8.37
C HIS A 433 -3.74 -14.02 9.54
N HIS A 434 -3.27 -12.98 10.23
CA HIS A 434 -2.28 -13.12 11.31
C HIS A 434 -2.32 -11.94 12.29
N VAL A 435 -1.72 -12.12 13.48
CA VAL A 435 -1.54 -11.05 14.48
C VAL A 435 -0.37 -10.15 14.10
N ILE A 436 -0.45 -8.87 14.42
CA ILE A 436 0.60 -7.89 14.15
C ILE A 436 1.58 -7.83 15.32
N GLU A 437 2.87 -8.07 15.06
CA GLU A 437 3.91 -7.96 16.09
C GLU A 437 3.96 -6.56 16.71
N GLY A 438 3.99 -6.47 18.04
CA GLY A 438 3.94 -5.19 18.78
C GLY A 438 2.55 -4.57 18.91
N PHE A 439 1.52 -5.18 18.31
CA PHE A 439 0.12 -4.72 18.35
C PHE A 439 -0.81 -5.94 18.56
N PRO A 440 -0.83 -6.57 19.74
CA PRO A 440 -1.46 -7.88 19.96
C PRO A 440 -2.99 -7.89 19.76
N ASN A 441 -3.66 -6.75 19.93
CA ASN A 441 -5.11 -6.61 19.69
C ASN A 441 -5.46 -6.35 18.22
N CYS A 442 -4.45 -6.30 17.35
CA CYS A 442 -4.56 -5.98 15.95
C CYS A 442 -4.15 -7.17 15.06
N VAL A 443 -4.90 -7.38 13.99
CA VAL A 443 -4.71 -8.45 13.03
C VAL A 443 -4.71 -7.90 11.60
N VAL A 444 -4.07 -8.61 10.67
CA VAL A 444 -4.16 -8.31 9.23
C VAL A 444 -5.42 -8.95 8.66
N ALA A 445 -6.19 -8.19 7.88
CA ALA A 445 -7.43 -8.61 7.22
C ALA A 445 -7.55 -7.89 5.87
N ASP A 446 -8.49 -8.31 5.02
CA ASP A 446 -8.69 -7.68 3.70
C ASP A 446 -9.87 -6.71 3.69
N ALA A 447 -10.82 -6.87 4.60
CA ALA A 447 -11.90 -5.90 4.84
C ALA A 447 -12.19 -5.73 6.32
N VAL A 448 -12.61 -4.52 6.70
CA VAL A 448 -12.90 -4.13 8.10
C VAL A 448 -14.21 -3.36 8.21
N ILE A 449 -14.75 -3.23 9.42
CA ILE A 449 -15.97 -2.45 9.68
C ILE A 449 -15.85 -0.98 9.19
N ASN A 450 -17.00 -0.31 8.97
CA ASN A 450 -17.08 1.09 8.50
C ASN A 450 -16.62 2.13 9.53
N PHE A 451 -15.60 1.81 10.32
CA PHE A 451 -14.86 2.70 11.18
C PHE A 451 -13.37 2.41 11.01
N PHE A 452 -12.71 3.17 10.14
CA PHE A 452 -11.31 2.94 9.79
C PHE A 452 -10.56 4.25 9.52
N MET A 453 -9.27 4.23 9.82
CA MET A 453 -8.32 5.27 9.46
C MET A 453 -7.44 4.78 8.32
N GLY A 454 -7.36 5.53 7.22
CA GLY A 454 -6.53 5.20 6.08
C GLY A 454 -5.61 6.35 5.70
N ARG A 455 -4.48 6.04 5.06
CA ARG A 455 -3.65 7.04 4.38
C ARG A 455 -4.50 7.72 3.31
N THR A 456 -4.64 9.04 3.38
CA THR A 456 -5.57 9.79 2.52
C THR A 456 -5.33 9.51 1.04
N ASN A 457 -4.06 9.51 0.61
CA ASN A 457 -3.69 9.23 -0.77
C ASN A 457 -4.04 7.80 -1.24
N LYS A 458 -4.05 6.82 -0.35
CA LYS A 458 -4.37 5.42 -0.65
C LYS A 458 -5.88 5.19 -0.75
N VAL A 459 -6.64 5.80 0.17
CA VAL A 459 -8.11 5.77 0.11
C VAL A 459 -8.60 6.46 -1.17
N LEU A 460 -7.99 7.60 -1.54
CA LEU A 460 -8.27 8.29 -2.81
C LEU A 460 -7.87 7.49 -4.05
N GLN A 461 -6.76 6.73 -3.97
CA GLN A 461 -6.28 5.92 -5.09
C GLN A 461 -7.27 4.79 -5.43
N VAL A 462 -7.85 4.15 -4.41
CA VAL A 462 -8.86 3.09 -4.61
C VAL A 462 -10.20 3.70 -4.99
N GLY A 463 -10.65 4.70 -4.23
CA GLY A 463 -11.94 5.35 -4.45
C GLY A 463 -13.14 4.46 -4.15
N PHE A 464 -14.31 5.09 -4.01
CA PHE A 464 -15.58 4.40 -3.76
C PHE A 464 -16.42 4.40 -5.04
N ASP A 465 -17.04 3.29 -5.43
CA ASP A 465 -17.82 3.28 -6.69
C ASP A 465 -19.12 4.09 -6.54
N PRO A 466 -19.29 5.25 -7.20
CA PRO A 466 -20.46 6.10 -7.01
C PRO A 466 -21.73 5.52 -7.66
N ARG A 467 -21.64 4.43 -8.43
CA ARG A 467 -22.81 3.69 -8.94
C ARG A 467 -23.53 2.96 -7.82
N LEU A 468 -22.82 2.61 -6.75
CA LEU A 468 -23.40 2.04 -5.55
C LEU A 468 -23.98 3.16 -4.69
N SER A 469 -25.28 3.14 -4.46
CA SER A 469 -25.97 4.21 -3.72
C SER A 469 -26.02 3.93 -2.20
N ARG A 470 -26.17 2.66 -1.80
CA ARG A 470 -26.56 2.28 -0.41
C ARG A 470 -25.90 1.01 0.12
N ARG A 471 -25.67 0.01 -0.73
CA ARG A 471 -24.99 -1.25 -0.40
C ARG A 471 -23.66 -1.29 -1.12
N GLY A 472 -22.62 -1.74 -0.45
CA GLY A 472 -21.37 -2.05 -1.10
C GLY A 472 -20.12 -2.01 -0.22
N HIS A 473 -20.24 -2.47 1.03
CA HIS A 473 -19.16 -2.32 2.01
C HIS A 473 -17.87 -2.97 1.50
N LEU A 474 -17.96 -4.21 1.02
CA LEU A 474 -16.81 -5.01 0.63
C LEU A 474 -16.19 -4.54 -0.70
N GLU A 475 -16.95 -3.85 -1.54
CA GLU A 475 -16.54 -3.42 -2.88
C GLU A 475 -15.32 -2.51 -2.86
N PHE A 476 -15.24 -1.57 -1.90
CA PHE A 476 -14.04 -0.75 -1.70
C PHE A 476 -12.81 -1.60 -1.39
N PHE A 477 -12.98 -2.63 -0.57
CA PHE A 477 -11.89 -3.51 -0.15
C PHE A 477 -11.47 -4.47 -1.27
N ILE A 478 -12.42 -4.96 -2.05
CA ILE A 478 -12.19 -5.77 -3.26
C ILE A 478 -11.41 -4.96 -4.29
N ASP A 479 -11.82 -3.72 -4.57
CA ASP A 479 -11.11 -2.81 -5.47
C ASP A 479 -9.71 -2.43 -4.93
N GLY A 480 -9.52 -2.51 -3.60
CA GLY A 480 -8.25 -2.26 -2.93
C GLY A 480 -7.28 -3.44 -2.90
N LEU A 481 -7.69 -4.65 -3.32
CA LEU A 481 -6.82 -5.83 -3.33
C LEU A 481 -5.56 -5.59 -4.17
N GLY A 482 -4.41 -6.03 -3.64
CA GLY A 482 -3.09 -5.79 -4.24
C GLY A 482 -2.57 -4.35 -4.13
N SER A 483 -3.37 -3.40 -3.65
CA SER A 483 -2.99 -1.99 -3.50
C SER A 483 -2.98 -1.50 -2.05
N LEU A 484 -3.84 -2.05 -1.18
CA LEU A 484 -3.95 -1.73 0.23
C LEU A 484 -3.42 -2.87 1.10
N HIS A 485 -2.69 -2.53 2.15
CA HIS A 485 -2.38 -3.43 3.27
C HIS A 485 -3.21 -3.01 4.48
N ILE A 486 -4.11 -3.89 4.96
CA ILE A 486 -5.18 -3.52 5.89
C ILE A 486 -5.04 -4.27 7.23
N GLY A 487 -5.25 -3.57 8.33
CA GLY A 487 -5.34 -4.13 9.67
C GLY A 487 -6.67 -3.85 10.35
N SER A 488 -7.01 -4.62 11.38
CA SER A 488 -8.18 -4.42 12.25
C SER A 488 -7.78 -4.59 13.71
N CYS A 489 -8.16 -3.64 14.55
CA CYS A 489 -7.86 -3.63 15.99
C CYS A 489 -9.14 -3.70 16.82
N SER A 490 -9.18 -4.62 17.77
CA SER A 490 -10.36 -4.88 18.61
C SER A 490 -10.48 -3.97 19.83
N ASP A 491 -9.39 -3.25 20.19
CA ASP A 491 -9.27 -2.39 21.37
C ASP A 491 -9.52 -0.90 21.08
N ILE A 492 -9.65 -0.52 19.80
CA ILE A 492 -10.00 0.84 19.38
C ILE A 492 -11.50 0.84 19.06
N ILE A 493 -12.31 1.39 19.96
CA ILE A 493 -13.75 1.16 19.93
C ILE A 493 -14.50 2.48 19.78
N VAL A 494 -15.40 2.55 18.80
CA VAL A 494 -16.42 3.60 18.68
C VAL A 494 -17.79 3.03 19.06
N SER A 495 -18.65 3.82 19.69
CA SER A 495 -20.02 3.39 19.99
C SER A 495 -20.95 3.69 18.82
N HIS A 496 -22.02 2.93 18.69
CA HIS A 496 -23.09 3.16 17.72
C HIS A 496 -24.32 3.70 18.44
N ALA A 497 -24.98 4.72 17.89
CA ALA A 497 -26.27 5.19 18.39
C ALA A 497 -27.32 4.09 18.27
N SER A 498 -28.27 4.01 19.22
CA SER A 498 -29.27 2.93 19.26
C SER A 498 -30.05 2.83 17.95
N LYS A 499 -30.00 1.66 17.30
CA LYS A 499 -30.94 1.26 16.23
C LYS A 499 -32.25 0.73 16.80
N ILE A 500 -32.30 0.42 18.10
CA ILE A 500 -33.48 -0.10 18.78
C ILE A 500 -34.40 1.08 19.08
N GLN A 501 -35.54 1.12 18.39
CA GLN A 501 -36.62 2.08 18.65
C GLN A 501 -37.96 1.35 18.73
N VAL A 502 -38.85 1.85 19.58
CA VAL A 502 -40.24 1.41 19.62
C VAL A 502 -40.96 1.91 18.36
N PRO A 503 -41.74 1.07 17.63
CA PRO A 503 -42.32 1.44 16.34
C PRO A 503 -43.14 2.74 16.34
N TRP A 504 -43.78 3.05 17.47
CA TRP A 504 -44.67 4.20 17.66
C TRP A 504 -43.94 5.52 17.94
N SER A 505 -42.63 5.52 18.19
CA SER A 505 -41.84 6.72 18.49
C SER A 505 -41.09 7.29 17.28
N LYS A 506 -41.27 6.73 16.08
CA LYS A 506 -40.52 7.11 14.89
C LYS A 506 -40.96 8.48 14.37
N THR A 507 -40.02 9.39 14.21
CA THR A 507 -40.24 10.70 13.57
C THR A 507 -40.46 10.54 12.06
N GLU A 508 -41.08 11.53 11.43
CA GLU A 508 -41.28 11.53 9.97
C GLU A 508 -39.94 11.48 9.20
N SER A 509 -38.89 12.15 9.69
CA SER A 509 -37.55 12.07 9.11
C SER A 509 -36.97 10.66 9.16
N GLN A 510 -37.17 9.95 10.27
CA GLN A 510 -36.72 8.55 10.42
C GLN A 510 -37.48 7.62 9.48
N LYS A 511 -38.81 7.78 9.34
CA LYS A 511 -39.61 7.00 8.38
C LYS A 511 -39.14 7.27 6.94
N ALA A 512 -38.87 8.52 6.59
CA ALA A 512 -38.33 8.88 5.28
C ALA A 512 -36.95 8.26 5.05
N TYR A 513 -36.05 8.35 6.03
CA TYR A 513 -34.73 7.72 5.97
C TYR A 513 -34.82 6.20 5.78
N GLU A 514 -35.63 5.50 6.57
CA GLU A 514 -35.83 4.05 6.46
C GLU A 514 -36.39 3.67 5.09
N LYS A 515 -37.36 4.43 4.57
CA LYS A 515 -37.88 4.23 3.22
C LYS A 515 -36.74 4.35 2.20
N PHE A 516 -35.91 5.38 2.27
CA PHE A 516 -34.76 5.50 1.37
C PHE A 516 -33.73 4.38 1.57
N ARG A 517 -33.43 3.96 2.80
CA ARG A 517 -32.41 2.95 3.08
C ARG A 517 -32.80 1.55 2.62
N TYR A 518 -34.06 1.18 2.79
CA TYR A 518 -34.54 -0.19 2.56
C TYR A 518 -35.34 -0.36 1.26
N SER A 519 -35.86 0.71 0.64
CA SER A 519 -36.58 0.59 -0.64
C SER A 519 -35.61 0.55 -1.81
N LEU A 520 -35.04 -0.63 -2.07
CA LEU A 520 -34.20 -0.87 -3.24
C LEU A 520 -35.06 -1.22 -4.46
N SER A 521 -34.72 -0.65 -5.61
CA SER A 521 -35.26 -1.15 -6.87
C SER A 521 -34.57 -2.46 -7.28
N SER A 522 -35.23 -3.28 -8.11
CA SER A 522 -34.59 -4.46 -8.72
C SER A 522 -33.34 -4.09 -9.51
N ALA A 523 -33.36 -2.93 -10.17
CA ALA A 523 -32.21 -2.37 -10.87
C ALA A 523 -31.02 -2.12 -9.94
N GLU A 524 -31.22 -1.59 -8.73
CA GLU A 524 -30.13 -1.38 -7.75
C GLU A 524 -29.55 -2.70 -7.21
N THR A 525 -30.29 -3.80 -7.25
CA THR A 525 -29.78 -5.12 -6.84
C THR A 525 -28.86 -5.71 -7.90
N ASN A 526 -29.20 -5.55 -9.18
CA ASN A 526 -28.39 -6.04 -10.30
C ASN A 526 -27.08 -5.27 -10.51
N ILE A 527 -26.96 -4.04 -9.98
CA ILE A 527 -25.74 -3.21 -10.13
C ILE A 527 -24.52 -3.88 -9.47
N SER A 528 -24.69 -4.54 -8.32
CA SER A 528 -23.56 -5.20 -7.64
C SER A 528 -23.01 -6.36 -8.49
N ASP A 529 -23.90 -7.18 -9.04
CA ASP A 529 -23.52 -8.27 -9.94
C ASP A 529 -22.88 -7.75 -11.24
N GLU A 530 -23.41 -6.65 -11.81
CA GLU A 530 -22.83 -6.00 -12.99
C GLU A 530 -21.41 -5.48 -12.71
N ILE A 531 -21.19 -4.86 -11.55
CA ILE A 531 -19.87 -4.38 -11.14
C ILE A 531 -18.91 -5.56 -11.01
N PHE A 532 -19.28 -6.60 -10.26
CA PHE A 532 -18.41 -7.77 -10.13
C PHE A 532 -18.11 -8.44 -11.47
N TYR A 533 -19.11 -8.58 -12.34
CA TYR A 533 -18.94 -9.21 -13.64
C TYR A 533 -18.11 -8.37 -14.62
N PHE A 534 -18.45 -7.09 -14.83
CA PHE A 534 -17.80 -6.25 -15.84
C PHE A 534 -16.59 -5.49 -15.32
N LYS A 535 -16.70 -4.83 -14.17
CA LYS A 535 -15.62 -3.99 -13.62
C LYS A 535 -14.49 -4.86 -13.08
N ASN A 536 -14.83 -5.86 -12.27
CA ASN A 536 -13.85 -6.72 -11.61
C ASN A 536 -13.55 -8.01 -12.36
N ARG A 537 -14.25 -8.28 -13.49
CA ARG A 537 -14.07 -9.48 -14.32
C ARG A 537 -14.26 -10.79 -13.54
N PHE A 538 -15.20 -10.82 -12.59
CA PHE A 538 -15.55 -12.02 -11.84
C PHE A 538 -16.69 -12.80 -12.50
N LYS A 539 -16.52 -14.12 -12.62
CA LYS A 539 -17.58 -15.03 -13.06
C LYS A 539 -18.29 -15.74 -11.91
N CYS A 540 -17.66 -15.79 -10.73
CA CYS A 540 -18.24 -16.45 -9.57
C CYS A 540 -17.84 -15.79 -8.25
N MET A 541 -18.68 -15.96 -7.24
CA MET A 541 -18.44 -15.46 -5.89
C MET A 541 -18.92 -16.48 -4.87
N THR A 542 -18.14 -16.68 -3.80
CA THR A 542 -18.57 -17.45 -2.62
C THR A 542 -18.36 -16.62 -1.36
N SER A 543 -19.37 -16.56 -0.50
CA SER A 543 -19.33 -15.81 0.76
C SER A 543 -19.94 -16.65 1.89
N HIS A 544 -19.41 -16.50 3.11
CA HIS A 544 -19.86 -17.21 4.32
C HIS A 544 -20.12 -16.26 5.48
#